data_AF-D8LFF0-F1
#
_entry.id   AF-D8LFF0-F1
#
_cell.length_a   1.000
_cell.length_b   1.000
_cell.length_c   1.000
_cell.angle_alpha   90.00
_cell.angle_beta   90.00
_cell.angle_gamma   90.00
#
_symmetry.space_group_name_H-M   'P 1'
#
loop_
_entity.id
_entity.type
_entity.pdbx_description
1 polymer ?
#
loop_
_entity_poly.entity_id
_entity_poly.type
_entity_poly.pdbx_seq_one_letter_code
_entity_poly.pdbx_strand_id
1 'polypeptide(L)'
;MSSYRAMLCVVAALVLSCTSTSAFVAPTAARAATAVNQRSSAVSRSAVNSRQTQRRTSALCMEGQAAYLDDPMLVPLEDDDYVAFGLACCFVMNDNLKLDEYYVYEPLTAATLETIASSQSLETSYKRVTAFHAKDIFEGPPARPTGIQVDKLKILDGDVTAHICENPVERTLAAARTYKRRVEAQMCGYGDLLEGFNFSTERKRILNHKFEPSFDDNVKQDKSIDVYGREEEEAKQIADLENM
;
A
#
# COMPACT_ATOMS: atom_id res chain seq x y z
N MET A 1 -44.44 36.48 -14.17
CA MET A 1 -43.38 35.54 -14.59
C MET A 1 -42.46 36.33 -15.53
N SER A 2 -41.62 37.24 -15.02
CA SER A 2 -40.21 37.05 -14.58
C SER A 2 -39.37 36.34 -15.66
N SER A 3 -38.27 36.87 -16.23
CA SER A 3 -37.59 38.17 -16.17
C SER A 3 -36.61 38.25 -17.36
N TYR A 4 -36.31 39.47 -17.79
CA TYR A 4 -35.29 39.86 -18.76
C TYR A 4 -33.86 39.69 -18.22
N ARG A 5 -32.87 39.33 -19.07
CA ARG A 5 -31.69 40.17 -19.46
C ARG A 5 -30.53 39.38 -20.07
N ALA A 6 -30.03 39.92 -21.18
CA ALA A 6 -28.74 39.63 -21.79
C ALA A 6 -27.57 40.26 -21.00
N MET A 7 -26.35 39.72 -21.14
CA MET A 7 -25.16 40.47 -21.57
C MET A 7 -23.90 39.59 -21.65
N LEU A 8 -23.32 39.53 -22.84
CA LEU A 8 -21.89 39.29 -23.08
C LEU A 8 -21.08 40.46 -22.50
N CYS A 9 -19.89 40.18 -21.94
CA CYS A 9 -18.73 41.07 -22.11
C CYS A 9 -17.42 40.30 -21.94
N VAL A 10 -16.49 40.60 -22.86
CA VAL A 10 -15.15 40.03 -23.10
C VAL A 10 -14.10 40.94 -22.43
N VAL A 11 -12.81 40.56 -22.51
CA VAL A 11 -11.57 41.39 -22.40
C VAL A 11 -10.93 41.33 -20.98
N ALA A 12 -9.63 41.09 -20.75
CA ALA A 12 -8.46 40.76 -21.57
C ALA A 12 -7.31 40.27 -20.66
N ALA A 13 -6.33 39.65 -21.31
CA ALA A 13 -5.02 39.26 -20.79
C ALA A 13 -4.15 40.43 -20.31
N LEU A 14 -3.20 40.13 -19.41
CA LEU A 14 -1.90 40.80 -19.39
C LEU A 14 -0.79 39.80 -19.01
N VAL A 15 0.12 39.60 -19.97
CA VAL A 15 1.46 39.01 -19.84
C VAL A 15 2.46 40.16 -19.70
N LEU A 16 3.69 39.83 -19.28
CA LEU A 16 4.94 40.61 -19.17
C LEU A 16 5.32 40.86 -17.70
N SER A 17 6.57 40.77 -17.24
CA SER A 17 7.88 40.41 -17.78
C SER A 17 8.88 40.67 -16.64
N CYS A 18 9.98 39.92 -16.50
CA CYS A 18 11.32 40.51 -16.31
C CYS A 18 12.37 39.43 -16.05
N THR A 19 13.38 39.48 -16.89
CA THR A 19 14.67 38.79 -16.88
C THR A 19 15.68 39.50 -15.98
N SER A 20 16.76 38.77 -15.63
CA SER A 20 18.12 39.25 -15.26
C SER A 20 18.21 40.06 -13.95
N THR A 21 19.25 39.95 -13.09
CA THR A 21 20.69 39.90 -13.38
C THR A 21 21.45 39.54 -12.09
N SER A 22 22.64 38.99 -12.29
CA SER A 22 23.71 38.71 -11.32
C SER A 22 24.00 39.79 -10.27
N ALA A 23 24.38 39.37 -9.06
CA ALA A 23 25.35 40.10 -8.25
C ALA A 23 26.27 39.12 -7.50
N PHE A 24 27.52 39.17 -7.91
CA PHE A 24 28.69 38.50 -7.38
C PHE A 24 29.23 39.37 -6.24
N VAL A 25 29.26 38.88 -4.99
CA VAL A 25 30.08 39.49 -3.93
C VAL A 25 30.67 38.37 -3.08
N ALA A 26 31.98 38.16 -3.25
CA ALA A 26 32.82 37.46 -2.30
C ALA A 26 33.17 38.40 -1.14
N PRO A 27 33.38 37.86 0.07
CA PRO A 27 34.41 38.37 0.94
C PRO A 27 35.46 37.29 1.23
N THR A 28 36.65 37.61 0.74
CA THR A 28 37.98 37.43 1.35
C THR A 28 38.06 36.73 2.70
N ALA A 29 38.91 35.71 2.69
CA ALA A 29 39.45 34.99 3.84
C ALA A 29 40.08 35.91 4.90
N ALA A 30 39.74 35.65 6.16
CA ALA A 30 40.59 35.97 7.30
C ALA A 30 40.76 34.68 8.13
N ARG A 31 41.99 34.17 8.13
CA ARG A 31 42.50 33.09 8.99
C ARG A 31 42.71 33.65 10.40
N ALA A 32 42.18 33.00 11.44
CA ALA A 32 42.86 32.86 12.73
C ALA A 32 42.23 31.75 13.59
N ALA A 33 43.09 30.82 13.99
CA ALA A 33 43.13 30.06 15.24
C ALA A 33 41.96 29.11 15.62
N THR A 34 42.20 27.84 15.27
CA THR A 34 42.16 26.66 16.15
C THR A 34 41.68 26.85 17.60
N ALA A 35 40.52 26.26 17.91
CA ALA A 35 40.22 25.72 19.23
C ALA A 35 39.44 24.40 19.07
N VAL A 36 39.91 23.40 19.80
CA VAL A 36 39.48 22.01 19.86
C VAL A 36 37.99 21.88 20.16
N ASN A 37 37.25 21.09 19.37
CA ASN A 37 36.10 20.36 19.91
C ASN A 37 35.90 19.03 19.17
N GLN A 38 36.56 17.99 19.68
CA GLN A 38 36.33 16.60 19.31
C GLN A 38 35.01 16.13 19.91
N ARG A 39 33.87 16.34 19.23
CA ARG A 39 32.56 15.75 19.60
C ARG A 39 31.54 15.90 18.46
N SER A 40 31.82 15.37 17.27
CA SER A 40 30.85 15.43 16.15
C SER A 40 30.94 14.28 15.13
N SER A 41 31.69 13.21 15.42
CA SER A 41 31.82 12.08 14.49
C SER A 41 30.77 10.98 14.65
N ALA A 42 29.99 10.96 15.74
CA ALA A 42 29.00 9.91 15.98
C ALA A 42 27.64 10.16 15.28
N VAL A 43 27.18 11.41 15.27
CA VAL A 43 25.86 11.78 14.69
C VAL A 43 25.88 11.69 13.16
N SER A 44 26.99 12.09 12.53
CA SER A 44 27.13 12.05 11.06
C SER A 44 27.28 10.64 10.50
N ARG A 45 27.87 9.70 11.27
CA ARG A 45 28.02 8.29 10.83
C ARG A 45 26.69 7.53 10.86
N SER A 46 25.81 7.82 11.82
CA SER A 46 24.50 7.16 11.93
C SER A 46 23.53 7.59 10.81
N ALA A 47 23.55 8.86 10.41
CA ALA A 47 22.77 9.38 9.29
C ALA A 47 23.26 8.88 7.92
N VAL A 48 24.58 8.68 7.77
CA VAL A 48 25.17 8.13 6.53
C VAL A 48 24.88 6.63 6.41
N ASN A 49 24.98 5.87 7.51
CA ASN A 49 24.67 4.44 7.51
C ASN A 49 23.18 4.16 7.26
N SER A 50 22.26 4.92 7.86
CA SER A 50 20.81 4.74 7.61
C SER A 50 20.43 5.02 6.16
N ARG A 51 20.99 6.06 5.53
CA ARG A 51 20.78 6.35 4.09
C ARG A 51 21.38 5.28 3.18
N GLN A 52 22.53 4.73 3.55
CA GLN A 52 23.17 3.68 2.76
C GLN A 52 22.43 2.35 2.88
N THR A 53 21.89 2.01 4.05
CA THR A 53 21.05 0.82 4.25
C THR A 53 19.71 0.96 3.52
N GLN A 54 19.03 2.12 3.60
CA GLN A 54 17.80 2.38 2.83
C GLN A 54 18.02 2.30 1.31
N ARG A 55 19.18 2.75 0.81
CA ARG A 55 19.54 2.62 -0.61
C ARG A 55 19.78 1.18 -1.04
N ARG A 56 20.34 0.35 -0.17
CA ARG A 56 20.59 -1.07 -0.47
C ARG A 56 19.30 -1.89 -0.44
N THR A 57 18.40 -1.64 0.51
CA THR A 57 17.11 -2.33 0.57
C THR A 57 16.21 -1.96 -0.61
N SER A 58 16.16 -0.68 -0.99
CA SER A 58 15.41 -0.26 -2.18
C SER A 58 15.98 -0.84 -3.48
N ALA A 59 17.31 -0.88 -3.65
CA ALA A 59 17.93 -1.50 -4.81
C ALA A 59 17.65 -3.00 -4.91
N LEU A 60 17.76 -3.75 -3.80
CA LEU A 60 17.42 -5.18 -3.75
C LEU A 60 15.94 -5.44 -4.06
N CYS A 61 15.05 -4.57 -3.60
CA CYS A 61 13.62 -4.69 -3.90
C CYS A 61 13.34 -4.47 -5.39
N MET A 62 14.01 -3.49 -6.01
CA MET A 62 13.90 -3.22 -7.45
C MET A 62 14.52 -4.34 -8.30
N GLU A 63 15.64 -4.94 -7.87
CA GLU A 63 16.25 -6.09 -8.54
C GLU A 63 15.36 -7.34 -8.49
N GLY A 64 14.71 -7.60 -7.34
CA GLY A 64 13.74 -8.70 -7.20
C GLY A 64 12.53 -8.54 -8.12
N GLN A 65 12.04 -7.30 -8.29
CA GLN A 65 10.91 -7.00 -9.16
C GLN A 65 11.24 -7.21 -10.65
N ALA A 66 12.45 -6.87 -11.08
CA ALA A 66 12.91 -7.14 -12.44
C ALA A 66 13.04 -8.66 -12.70
N ALA A 67 13.63 -9.39 -11.75
CA ALA A 67 13.77 -10.86 -11.85
C ALA A 67 12.40 -11.58 -11.89
N TYR A 68 11.39 -11.06 -11.20
CA TYR A 68 10.03 -11.60 -11.23
C TYR A 68 9.35 -11.43 -12.60
N LEU A 69 9.65 -10.35 -13.33
CA LEU A 69 9.07 -10.12 -14.66
C LEU A 69 9.71 -11.01 -15.75
N ASP A 70 10.96 -11.43 -15.55
CA ASP A 70 11.71 -12.27 -16.49
C ASP A 70 11.55 -13.79 -16.23
N ASP A 71 10.65 -14.20 -15.34
CA ASP A 71 10.38 -15.61 -15.05
C ASP A 71 9.65 -16.28 -16.25
N PRO A 72 10.24 -17.29 -16.89
CA PRO A 72 9.65 -17.97 -18.05
C PRO A 72 8.37 -18.75 -17.72
N MET A 73 8.06 -19.01 -16.43
CA MET A 73 6.81 -19.64 -16.02
C MET A 73 5.64 -18.66 -15.91
N LEU A 74 5.90 -17.35 -15.94
CA LEU A 74 4.86 -16.34 -15.77
C LEU A 74 4.17 -16.01 -17.10
N VAL A 75 2.84 -16.11 -17.09
CA VAL A 75 2.02 -15.73 -18.25
C VAL A 75 2.15 -14.21 -18.45
N PRO A 76 2.60 -13.75 -19.64
CA PRO A 76 2.71 -12.34 -19.93
C PRO A 76 1.32 -11.70 -19.99
N LEU A 77 1.24 -10.45 -19.54
CA LEU A 77 0.04 -9.64 -19.69
C LEU A 77 0.05 -8.89 -21.01
N GLU A 78 -1.13 -8.76 -21.61
CA GLU A 78 -1.43 -8.01 -22.82
C GLU A 78 -2.22 -6.74 -22.47
N ASP A 79 -2.29 -5.82 -23.41
CA ASP A 79 -2.91 -4.49 -23.23
C ASP A 79 -4.38 -4.55 -22.81
N ASP A 80 -5.13 -5.52 -23.35
CA ASP A 80 -6.56 -5.67 -23.10
C ASP A 80 -6.88 -6.61 -21.93
N ASP A 81 -5.87 -7.13 -21.23
CA ASP A 81 -6.09 -8.00 -20.07
C ASP A 81 -6.87 -7.27 -18.97
N TYR A 82 -7.72 -8.05 -18.28
CA TYR A 82 -8.64 -7.55 -17.26
C TYR A 82 -7.94 -7.28 -15.94
N VAL A 83 -8.20 -6.10 -15.36
CA VAL A 83 -7.74 -5.71 -14.04
C VAL A 83 -8.88 -5.10 -13.25
N ALA A 84 -9.14 -5.60 -12.04
CA ALA A 84 -10.14 -5.02 -11.14
C ALA A 84 -9.48 -4.31 -9.96
N PHE A 85 -10.03 -3.17 -9.57
CA PHE A 85 -9.64 -2.43 -8.38
C PHE A 85 -10.84 -2.20 -7.47
N GLY A 86 -10.59 -2.34 -6.17
CA GLY A 86 -11.55 -2.02 -5.12
C GLY A 86 -11.10 -0.85 -4.27
N LEU A 87 -12.06 -0.07 -3.79
CA LEU A 87 -11.87 0.92 -2.74
C LEU A 87 -12.11 0.27 -1.38
N ALA A 88 -11.04 -0.01 -0.65
CA ALA A 88 -11.10 -0.57 0.69
C ALA A 88 -11.13 0.54 1.76
N CYS A 89 -11.97 0.37 2.79
CA CYS A 89 -11.90 1.14 4.02
C CYS A 89 -11.01 0.39 5.02
N CYS A 90 -9.85 0.97 5.31
CA CYS A 90 -8.89 0.48 6.29
C CYS A 90 -8.75 1.51 7.43
N PHE A 91 -7.91 1.18 8.41
CA PHE A 91 -7.61 2.05 9.53
C PHE A 91 -6.11 2.18 9.74
N VAL A 92 -5.68 3.35 10.19
CA VAL A 92 -4.30 3.60 10.64
C VAL A 92 -4.36 4.04 12.10
N MET A 93 -3.49 3.45 12.93
CA MET A 93 -3.34 3.85 14.32
C MET A 93 -2.40 5.05 14.42
N ASN A 94 -2.91 6.17 14.93
CA ASN A 94 -2.15 7.38 15.17
C ASN A 94 -1.30 7.30 16.45
N ASP A 95 -0.40 8.27 16.62
CA ASP A 95 0.45 8.41 17.82
C ASP A 95 -0.35 8.50 19.14
N ASN A 96 -1.60 8.97 19.06
CA ASN A 96 -2.53 9.05 20.18
C ASN A 96 -3.29 7.73 20.46
N LEU A 97 -2.88 6.61 19.84
CA LEU A 97 -3.54 5.30 19.91
C LEU A 97 -5.00 5.30 19.46
N LYS A 98 -5.36 6.26 18.60
CA LYS A 98 -6.69 6.36 17.97
C LYS A 98 -6.64 5.81 16.55
N LEU A 99 -7.74 5.20 16.11
CA LEU A 99 -7.89 4.67 14.76
C LEU A 99 -8.55 5.71 13.87
N ASP A 100 -7.83 6.12 12.83
CA ASP A 100 -8.34 6.99 11.77
C ASP A 100 -8.69 6.16 10.54
N GLU A 101 -9.76 6.54 9.85
CA GLU A 101 -10.14 5.94 8.58
C GLU A 101 -9.10 6.23 7.50
N TYR A 102 -8.78 5.21 6.72
CA TYR A 102 -7.79 5.29 5.65
C TYR A 102 -8.27 4.49 4.45
N TYR A 103 -8.49 5.18 3.33
CA TYR A 103 -9.03 4.57 2.12
C TYR A 103 -7.91 4.15 1.17
N VAL A 104 -8.01 2.92 0.64
CA VAL A 104 -6.96 2.32 -0.19
C VAL A 104 -7.53 1.75 -1.47
N TYR A 105 -6.93 2.09 -2.62
CA TYR A 105 -7.13 1.37 -3.86
C TYR A 105 -6.33 0.08 -3.83
N GLU A 106 -7.02 -1.05 -3.91
CA GLU A 106 -6.38 -2.37 -3.96
C GLU A 106 -6.75 -3.11 -5.24
N PRO A 107 -5.77 -3.73 -5.93
CA PRO A 107 -6.08 -4.65 -7.01
C PRO A 107 -6.74 -5.90 -6.43
N LEU A 108 -7.84 -6.33 -7.05
CA LEU A 108 -8.62 -7.48 -6.60
C LEU A 108 -8.28 -8.71 -7.43
N THR A 109 -8.03 -9.83 -6.77
CA THR A 109 -7.91 -11.12 -7.46
C THR A 109 -9.27 -11.65 -7.88
N ALA A 110 -9.30 -12.57 -8.86
CA ALA A 110 -10.50 -13.27 -9.32
C ALA A 110 -11.32 -13.84 -8.15
N ALA A 111 -10.67 -14.53 -7.21
CA ALA A 111 -11.34 -15.09 -6.04
C ALA A 111 -11.92 -14.01 -5.10
N THR A 112 -11.22 -12.89 -4.93
CA THR A 112 -11.71 -11.77 -4.12
C THR A 112 -12.96 -11.17 -4.74
N LEU A 113 -12.94 -10.90 -6.05
CA LEU A 113 -14.08 -10.35 -6.78
C LEU A 113 -15.28 -11.29 -6.77
N GLU A 114 -15.04 -12.59 -7.02
CA GLU A 114 -16.03 -13.67 -6.88
C GLU A 114 -16.73 -13.63 -5.52
N THR A 115 -15.93 -13.57 -4.46
CA THR A 115 -16.43 -13.59 -3.09
C THR A 115 -17.31 -12.37 -2.82
N ILE A 116 -16.79 -11.16 -3.05
CA ILE A 116 -17.52 -9.93 -2.68
C ILE A 116 -18.76 -9.68 -3.54
N ALA A 117 -18.74 -10.06 -4.81
CA ALA A 117 -19.88 -9.82 -5.71
C ALA A 117 -20.95 -10.91 -5.60
N SER A 118 -20.57 -12.17 -5.31
CA SER A 118 -21.53 -13.28 -5.24
C SER A 118 -22.21 -13.42 -3.86
N SER A 119 -21.61 -12.88 -2.80
CA SER A 119 -22.09 -13.11 -1.43
C SER A 119 -22.55 -11.83 -0.74
N GLN A 120 -23.86 -11.60 -0.78
CA GLN A 120 -24.50 -10.51 -0.05
C GLN A 120 -24.44 -10.69 1.47
N SER A 121 -24.09 -11.87 1.96
CA SER A 121 -23.98 -12.17 3.38
C SER A 121 -22.56 -12.03 3.95
N LEU A 122 -21.51 -11.97 3.12
CA LEU A 122 -20.14 -11.85 3.63
C LEU A 122 -19.77 -10.39 3.84
N GLU A 123 -19.37 -10.08 5.05
CA GLU A 123 -18.87 -8.75 5.40
C GLU A 123 -17.58 -8.44 4.64
N THR A 124 -17.52 -7.23 4.09
CA THR A 124 -16.36 -6.75 3.32
C THR A 124 -15.94 -5.35 3.74
N SER A 125 -14.65 -5.07 3.60
CA SER A 125 -14.10 -3.71 3.74
C SER A 125 -14.20 -2.89 2.45
N TYR A 126 -14.64 -3.48 1.34
CA TYR A 126 -14.71 -2.80 0.05
C TYR A 126 -16.04 -2.04 -0.10
N LYS A 127 -15.95 -0.76 -0.46
CA LYS A 127 -17.11 0.09 -0.74
C LYS A 127 -17.53 0.05 -2.20
N ARG A 128 -16.54 0.06 -3.10
CA ARG A 128 -16.74 0.14 -4.55
C ARG A 128 -15.72 -0.69 -5.28
N VAL A 129 -16.09 -1.18 -6.47
CA VAL A 129 -15.21 -1.92 -7.37
C VAL A 129 -15.44 -1.47 -8.80
N THR A 130 -14.38 -1.40 -9.59
CA THR A 130 -14.45 -1.20 -11.05
C THR A 130 -13.37 -2.04 -11.74
N ALA A 131 -13.57 -2.29 -13.03
CA ALA A 131 -12.58 -2.94 -13.88
C ALA A 131 -12.01 -2.00 -14.94
N PHE A 132 -10.80 -2.33 -15.39
CA PHE A 132 -10.05 -1.60 -16.41
C PHE A 132 -9.28 -2.56 -17.31
N HIS A 133 -8.91 -2.09 -18.49
CA HIS A 133 -7.88 -2.74 -19.28
C HIS A 133 -6.49 -2.46 -18.68
N ALA A 134 -5.60 -3.44 -18.78
CA ALA A 134 -4.23 -3.34 -18.28
C ALA A 134 -3.49 -2.10 -18.83
N LYS A 135 -3.68 -1.77 -20.12
CA LYS A 135 -3.08 -0.58 -20.76
C LYS A 135 -3.50 0.75 -20.14
N ASP A 136 -4.70 0.82 -19.57
CA ASP A 136 -5.23 2.05 -18.97
C ASP A 136 -4.67 2.25 -17.56
N ILE A 137 -4.31 1.18 -16.87
CA ILE A 137 -3.83 1.21 -15.49
C ILE A 137 -2.32 1.25 -15.39
N PHE A 138 -1.59 0.50 -16.22
CA PHE A 138 -0.15 0.49 -16.13
C PHE A 138 0.46 1.75 -16.76
N GLU A 139 1.55 2.23 -16.16
CA GLU A 139 2.47 3.15 -16.84
C GLU A 139 3.45 2.32 -17.67
N GLY A 140 3.44 2.50 -18.99
CA GLY A 140 4.19 1.66 -19.92
C GLY A 140 3.46 0.35 -20.29
N PRO A 141 4.11 -0.56 -21.04
CA PRO A 141 3.49 -1.80 -21.49
C PRO A 141 3.24 -2.77 -20.32
N PRO A 142 2.12 -3.52 -20.28
CA PRO A 142 1.83 -4.49 -19.22
C PRO A 142 2.87 -5.61 -19.06
N ALA A 143 3.65 -5.89 -20.10
CA ALA A 143 4.78 -6.81 -20.03
C ALA A 143 5.91 -6.30 -19.13
N ARG A 144 6.06 -4.98 -19.00
CA ARG A 144 7.09 -4.34 -18.18
C ARG A 144 6.62 -2.97 -17.66
N PRO A 145 5.64 -2.95 -16.74
CA PRO A 145 5.10 -1.71 -16.22
C PRO A 145 6.11 -1.00 -15.31
N THR A 146 6.17 0.32 -15.39
CA THR A 146 7.01 1.16 -14.52
C THR A 146 6.25 1.73 -13.33
N GLY A 147 4.92 1.70 -13.38
CA GLY A 147 4.05 2.34 -12.39
C GLY A 147 2.56 2.04 -12.61
N ILE A 148 1.72 2.73 -11.85
CA ILE A 148 0.25 2.64 -11.91
C ILE A 148 -0.32 4.05 -12.08
N GLN A 149 -1.21 4.22 -13.06
CA GLN A 149 -1.95 5.45 -13.33
C GLN A 149 -3.03 5.68 -12.26
N VAL A 150 -2.65 6.25 -11.12
CA VAL A 150 -3.55 6.49 -9.98
C VAL A 150 -4.73 7.42 -10.36
N ASP A 151 -4.53 8.34 -11.30
CA ASP A 151 -5.59 9.25 -11.76
C ASP A 151 -6.81 8.51 -12.34
N LYS A 152 -6.60 7.33 -12.94
CA LYS A 152 -7.68 6.49 -13.48
C LYS A 152 -8.52 5.86 -12.37
N LEU A 153 -7.92 5.63 -11.21
CA LEU A 153 -8.58 5.00 -10.05
C LEU A 153 -9.50 5.97 -9.29
N LYS A 154 -9.38 7.29 -9.54
CA LYS A 154 -10.21 8.32 -8.89
C LYS A 154 -11.70 8.18 -9.13
N ILE A 155 -12.12 7.42 -10.16
CA ILE A 155 -13.52 7.06 -10.35
C ILE A 155 -14.10 6.33 -9.13
N LEU A 156 -13.26 5.67 -8.32
CA LEU A 156 -13.65 4.98 -7.11
C LEU A 156 -13.85 5.91 -5.91
N ASP A 157 -13.27 7.10 -5.89
CA ASP A 157 -13.22 7.99 -4.70
C ASP A 157 -14.60 8.38 -4.18
N GLY A 158 -15.49 8.84 -5.08
CA GLY A 158 -16.68 9.58 -4.68
C GLY A 158 -16.33 10.72 -3.73
N ASP A 159 -16.69 10.60 -2.46
CA ASP A 159 -16.51 11.66 -1.46
C ASP A 159 -15.27 11.51 -0.56
N VAL A 160 -14.43 10.49 -0.79
CA VAL A 160 -13.25 10.22 0.03
C VAL A 160 -11.95 10.37 -0.76
N THR A 161 -10.88 10.75 -0.07
CA THR A 161 -9.53 10.71 -0.64
C THR A 161 -8.90 9.35 -0.36
N ALA A 162 -8.57 8.61 -1.42
CA ALA A 162 -7.94 7.30 -1.31
C ALA A 162 -6.46 7.32 -1.71
N HIS A 163 -5.74 6.31 -1.23
CA HIS A 163 -4.31 6.12 -1.47
C HIS A 163 -4.06 4.80 -2.20
N ILE A 164 -2.99 4.74 -2.99
CA ILE A 164 -2.60 3.49 -3.64
C ILE A 164 -2.01 2.50 -2.62
N CYS A 165 -2.27 1.20 -2.81
CA CYS A 165 -1.72 0.17 -1.93
C CYS A 165 -0.19 0.02 -2.04
N GLU A 166 0.41 -0.69 -1.08
CA GLU A 166 1.83 -1.08 -1.13
C GLU A 166 2.12 -2.02 -2.31
N ASN A 167 3.31 -1.89 -2.91
CA ASN A 167 3.78 -2.65 -4.08
C ASN A 167 2.71 -2.76 -5.19
N PRO A 168 2.19 -1.63 -5.68
CA PRO A 168 0.98 -1.64 -6.48
C PRO A 168 1.18 -2.30 -7.85
N VAL A 169 2.36 -2.16 -8.46
CA VAL A 169 2.69 -2.79 -9.73
C VAL A 169 2.66 -4.32 -9.61
N GLU A 170 3.39 -4.89 -8.65
CA GLU A 170 3.48 -6.34 -8.44
C GLU A 170 2.12 -6.96 -8.09
N ARG A 171 1.38 -6.32 -7.19
CA ARG A 171 0.04 -6.79 -6.79
C ARG A 171 -0.95 -6.72 -7.94
N THR A 172 -0.88 -5.68 -8.76
CA THR A 172 -1.75 -5.53 -9.94
C THR A 172 -1.44 -6.58 -10.99
N LEU A 173 -0.15 -6.82 -11.27
CA LEU A 173 0.29 -7.89 -12.16
C LEU A 173 -0.19 -9.26 -11.70
N ALA A 174 -0.03 -9.57 -10.41
CA ALA A 174 -0.49 -10.83 -9.84
C ALA A 174 -2.02 -10.97 -9.93
N ALA A 175 -2.77 -9.92 -9.58
CA ALA A 175 -4.22 -9.91 -9.67
C ALA A 175 -4.72 -10.11 -11.10
N ALA A 176 -4.19 -9.36 -12.06
CA ALA A 176 -4.54 -9.47 -13.48
C ALA A 176 -4.38 -10.90 -14.01
N ARG A 177 -3.27 -11.57 -13.65
CA ARG A 177 -3.01 -12.97 -14.05
C ARG A 177 -4.04 -13.95 -13.51
N THR A 178 -4.66 -13.68 -12.37
CA THR A 178 -5.71 -14.56 -11.84
C THR A 178 -6.94 -14.60 -12.76
N TYR A 179 -7.26 -13.51 -13.45
CA TYR A 179 -8.38 -13.44 -14.40
C TYR A 179 -8.09 -14.12 -15.72
N LYS A 180 -6.82 -14.17 -16.17
CA LYS A 180 -6.46 -14.96 -17.37
C LYS A 180 -6.76 -16.45 -17.18
N ARG A 181 -6.62 -16.95 -15.95
CA ARG A 181 -6.96 -18.34 -15.61
C ARG A 181 -8.46 -18.54 -15.40
N ARG A 182 -9.18 -17.51 -14.96
CA ARG A 182 -10.61 -17.56 -14.63
C ARG A 182 -11.34 -16.37 -15.24
N VAL A 183 -11.68 -16.50 -16.52
CA VAL A 183 -12.40 -15.44 -17.27
C VAL A 183 -13.83 -15.26 -16.73
N GLU A 184 -14.45 -16.34 -16.25
CA GLU A 184 -15.76 -16.32 -15.59
C GLU A 184 -15.83 -15.44 -14.32
N ALA A 185 -14.68 -15.13 -13.71
CA ALA A 185 -14.58 -14.25 -12.55
C ALA A 185 -14.67 -12.75 -12.91
N GLN A 186 -14.69 -12.40 -14.20
CA GLN A 186 -14.77 -11.01 -14.69
C GLN A 186 -16.21 -10.50 -14.59
N MET A 187 -16.67 -10.28 -13.36
CA MET A 187 -18.06 -9.91 -13.09
C MET A 187 -18.35 -8.41 -13.17
N CYS A 188 -17.31 -7.57 -13.34
CA CYS A 188 -17.45 -6.14 -13.54
C CYS A 188 -17.23 -5.80 -15.01
N GLY A 189 -18.09 -4.98 -15.60
CA GLY A 189 -17.78 -4.37 -16.90
C GLY A 189 -16.64 -3.35 -16.78
N TYR A 190 -15.94 -3.09 -17.88
CA TYR A 190 -14.89 -2.07 -17.92
C TYR A 190 -15.48 -0.68 -17.70
N GLY A 191 -15.01 0.03 -16.67
CA GLY A 191 -15.53 1.34 -16.27
C GLY A 191 -16.88 1.31 -15.55
N ASP A 192 -17.49 0.12 -15.35
CA ASP A 192 -18.69 -0.02 -14.54
C ASP A 192 -18.34 0.08 -13.05
N LEU A 193 -19.19 0.77 -12.30
CA LEU A 193 -19.02 0.92 -10.86
C LEU A 193 -19.96 -0.04 -10.14
N LEU A 194 -19.40 -1.09 -9.54
CA LEU A 194 -20.11 -1.98 -8.64
C LEU A 194 -20.11 -1.39 -7.23
N GLU A 195 -21.31 -1.26 -6.67
CA GLU A 195 -21.57 -0.80 -5.31
C GLU A 195 -22.59 -1.72 -4.62
N GLY A 196 -22.93 -1.42 -3.36
CA GLY A 196 -23.96 -2.16 -2.63
C GLY A 196 -23.48 -3.48 -2.01
N PHE A 197 -22.18 -3.61 -1.77
CA PHE A 197 -21.62 -4.73 -1.01
C PHE A 197 -22.06 -4.68 0.46
N ASN A 198 -21.98 -5.82 1.16
CA ASN A 198 -22.21 -5.91 2.60
C ASN A 198 -21.03 -5.31 3.38
N PHE A 199 -20.92 -3.99 3.34
CA PHE A 199 -19.82 -3.24 3.93
C PHE A 199 -19.94 -3.21 5.46
N SER A 200 -18.88 -3.64 6.16
CA SER A 200 -18.82 -3.67 7.63
C SER A 200 -17.52 -3.08 8.15
N THR A 201 -17.63 -2.27 9.21
CA THR A 201 -16.50 -1.71 9.96
C THR A 201 -16.34 -2.36 11.33
N GLU A 202 -17.09 -3.43 11.62
CA GLU A 202 -16.98 -4.17 12.89
C GLU A 202 -15.59 -4.80 13.02
N ARG A 203 -15.15 -5.49 11.95
CA ARG A 203 -13.80 -6.06 11.85
C ARG A 203 -12.84 -5.08 11.17
N LYS A 204 -12.14 -4.29 11.98
CA LYS A 204 -11.23 -3.24 11.48
C LYS A 204 -9.94 -3.83 10.93
N ARG A 205 -9.63 -3.50 9.68
CA ARG A 205 -8.33 -3.80 9.05
C ARG A 205 -7.36 -2.66 9.33
N ILE A 206 -6.40 -2.88 10.22
CA ILE A 206 -5.40 -1.87 10.63
C ILE A 206 -4.11 -2.09 9.83
N LEU A 207 -3.67 -1.10 9.04
CA LEU A 207 -2.54 -1.25 8.12
C LEU A 207 -1.17 -1.22 8.80
N ASN A 208 -1.01 -0.38 9.82
CA ASN A 208 0.27 -0.18 10.52
C ASN A 208 0.42 -1.05 11.78
N HIS A 209 -0.48 -2.01 12.00
CA HIS A 209 -0.39 -2.92 13.14
C HIS A 209 0.71 -3.96 12.91
N LYS A 210 1.74 -3.93 13.76
CA LYS A 210 2.76 -4.99 13.81
C LYS A 210 2.37 -5.97 14.89
N PHE A 211 2.13 -7.21 14.51
CA PHE A 211 1.94 -8.28 15.46
C PHE A 211 3.32 -8.70 16.01
N GLU A 212 3.53 -8.50 17.32
CA GLU A 212 4.70 -8.99 18.02
C GLU A 212 4.30 -10.27 18.76
N PRO A 213 4.79 -11.45 18.34
CA PRO A 213 4.42 -12.70 18.98
C PRO A 213 4.94 -12.73 20.41
N SER A 214 4.06 -13.07 21.35
CA SER A 214 4.40 -13.26 22.75
C SER A 214 4.80 -14.71 23.04
N PHE A 215 5.45 -14.96 24.18
CA PHE A 215 5.68 -16.34 24.64
C PHE A 215 4.37 -17.09 24.89
N ASP A 216 3.30 -16.39 25.22
CA ASP A 216 1.97 -16.96 25.44
C ASP A 216 1.32 -17.42 24.12
N ASP A 217 1.72 -16.86 22.98
CA ASP A 217 1.30 -17.33 21.64
C ASP A 217 2.03 -18.61 21.20
N ASN A 218 3.03 -19.07 21.96
CA ASN A 218 3.82 -20.27 21.65
C ASN A 218 3.06 -21.55 22.01
N VAL A 219 2.03 -21.89 21.23
CA VAL A 219 1.34 -23.17 21.34
C VAL A 219 2.28 -24.29 20.86
N LYS A 220 2.75 -25.12 21.82
CA LYS A 220 3.60 -26.27 21.53
C LYS A 220 2.84 -27.27 20.65
N GLN A 221 3.42 -27.58 19.49
CA GLN A 221 2.81 -28.50 18.52
C GLN A 221 2.84 -29.96 19.01
N ASP A 222 3.84 -30.34 19.82
CA ASP A 222 3.98 -31.69 20.38
C ASP A 222 4.18 -31.66 21.89
N LYS A 223 3.43 -32.49 22.61
CA LYS A 223 3.54 -32.66 24.08
C LYS A 223 4.83 -33.35 24.53
N SER A 224 5.55 -33.98 23.61
CA SER A 224 6.78 -34.74 23.88
C SER A 224 8.04 -33.90 23.87
N ILE A 225 7.98 -32.68 23.32
CA ILE A 225 9.12 -31.74 23.23
C ILE A 225 8.99 -30.61 24.26
N ASP A 226 8.50 -30.96 25.45
CA ASP A 226 8.55 -30.04 26.57
C ASP A 226 9.92 -30.13 27.25
N VAL A 227 10.77 -29.14 26.97
CA VAL A 227 12.12 -29.03 27.55
C VAL A 227 12.07 -28.31 28.91
N TYR A 228 10.95 -27.66 29.25
CA TYR A 228 10.81 -26.84 30.44
C TYR A 228 9.38 -26.93 30.98
N GLY A 229 9.08 -27.93 31.81
CA GLY A 229 7.79 -27.94 32.53
C GLY A 229 7.32 -29.29 33.06
N ARG A 230 7.72 -30.39 32.44
CA ARG A 230 7.22 -31.72 32.82
C ARG A 230 7.51 -32.12 34.28
N GLU A 231 8.66 -31.72 34.83
CA GLU A 231 9.01 -32.07 36.22
C GLU A 231 8.09 -31.40 37.26
N GLU A 232 7.61 -30.18 37.01
CA GLU A 232 6.76 -29.45 37.97
C GLU A 232 5.30 -29.93 37.93
N GLU A 233 4.79 -30.28 36.74
CA GLU A 233 3.44 -30.85 36.59
C GLU A 233 3.39 -32.30 37.09
N GLU A 234 4.41 -33.11 36.81
CA GLU A 234 4.52 -34.48 37.35
C GLU A 234 4.69 -34.45 38.87
N ALA A 235 5.51 -33.54 39.43
CA ALA A 235 5.66 -33.40 40.87
C ALA A 235 4.36 -32.99 41.57
N LYS A 236 3.55 -32.10 40.96
CA LYS A 236 2.21 -31.76 41.47
C LYS A 236 1.26 -32.94 41.41
N GLN A 237 1.24 -33.68 40.30
CA GLN A 237 0.39 -34.88 40.17
C GLN A 237 0.76 -35.98 41.18
N ILE A 238 2.05 -36.17 41.46
CA ILE A 238 2.53 -37.10 42.48
C ILE A 238 2.12 -36.62 43.88
N ALA A 239 2.31 -35.34 44.20
CA ALA A 239 1.93 -34.78 45.49
C ALA A 239 0.41 -34.82 45.76
N ASP A 240 -0.42 -34.65 44.72
CA ASP A 240 -1.88 -34.74 44.84
C ASP A 240 -2.33 -36.20 45.05
N LEU A 241 -1.62 -37.19 44.48
CA LEU A 241 -1.88 -38.62 44.70
C LEU A 241 -1.41 -39.11 46.07
N GLU A 242 -0.35 -38.53 46.64
CA GLU A 242 0.13 -38.87 47.99
C GLU A 242 -0.74 -38.28 49.11
N ASN A 243 -1.61 -37.32 48.80
CA ASN A 243 -2.55 -36.70 49.74
C ASN A 243 -3.99 -37.24 49.64
N MET A 244 -4.22 -38.31 48.87
CA MET A 244 -5.46 -39.10 48.82
C MET A 244 -5.34 -40.40 49.62
#